data_AF-C7CDJ3-F1
#
_entry.id   AF-C7CDJ3-F1
#
_cell.length_a   1.000
_cell.length_b   1.000
_cell.length_c   1.000
_cell.angle_alpha   90.00
_cell.angle_beta   90.00
_cell.angle_gamma   90.00
#
_symmetry.space_group_name_H-M   'P 1'
#
loop_
_entity.id
_entity.type
_entity.pdbx_description
1 polymer ?
#
loop_
_entity_poly.entity_id
_entity_poly.type
_entity_poly.pdbx_seq_one_letter_code
_entity_poly.pdbx_strand_id
1 'polypeptide(L)'
;MCLEYCGLRIWIEAVCPEPKNLPADWLEVPKPGEAKVGTFPHEQILLRWTTAFDAKVSKLKAYLKKGTVSPNNAYIIAINGCQLGWTPGARGITQMPFGVETVFPVGPLQYAINRETLKMEGASISSRFSIFNHNNTAIPTTPFVDPVYAGVSAVFGCAADRRHGRPLAMHVVHNPLATAPVSHGLFGVDEDEWFAVPVPDAPGEFDLSQVEWRHPAKLAFSNSKTAEKPSGG
;
A
#
# COMPACT_ATOMS: atom_id res chain seq x y z
N MET A 1 -19.25 -0.05 5.05
CA MET A 1 -20.00 -0.89 4.09
C MET A 1 -19.77 -2.35 4.44
N CYS A 2 -20.73 -3.24 4.15
CA CYS A 2 -20.60 -4.68 4.37
C CYS A 2 -20.99 -5.40 3.07
N LEU A 3 -20.22 -6.41 2.68
CA LEU A 3 -20.50 -7.27 1.54
C LEU A 3 -20.25 -8.74 1.92
N GLU A 4 -20.70 -9.66 1.09
CA GLU A 4 -20.47 -11.09 1.25
C GLU A 4 -19.81 -11.65 0.00
N TYR A 5 -18.76 -12.44 0.16
CA TYR A 5 -18.01 -13.07 -0.92
C TYR A 5 -17.60 -14.48 -0.49
N CYS A 6 -17.97 -15.50 -1.27
CA CYS A 6 -17.68 -16.90 -0.95
C CYS A 6 -18.09 -17.32 0.49
N GLY A 7 -19.21 -16.79 1.01
CA GLY A 7 -19.69 -17.04 2.37
C GLY A 7 -18.94 -16.29 3.48
N LEU A 8 -17.92 -15.50 3.14
CA LEU A 8 -17.23 -14.61 4.06
C LEU A 8 -17.90 -13.23 4.04
N ARG A 9 -18.34 -12.77 5.22
CA ARG A 9 -18.79 -11.39 5.40
C ARG A 9 -17.58 -10.47 5.57
N ILE A 10 -17.52 -9.43 4.73
CA ILE A 10 -16.40 -8.49 4.64
C ILE A 10 -16.91 -7.08 4.95
N TRP A 11 -16.34 -6.47 5.98
CA TRP A 11 -16.57 -5.09 6.34
C TRP A 11 -15.50 -4.21 5.73
N ILE A 12 -15.91 -3.16 5.03
CA ILE A 12 -15.01 -2.16 4.47
C ILE A 12 -15.33 -0.81 5.12
N GLU A 13 -14.37 -0.30 5.89
CA GLU A 13 -14.46 1.00 6.55
C GLU A 13 -13.54 1.98 5.82
N ALA A 14 -14.15 2.87 5.04
CA ALA A 14 -13.42 3.86 4.26
C ALA A 14 -13.10 5.13 5.06
N VAL A 15 -12.00 5.78 4.72
CA VAL A 15 -11.58 7.07 5.24
C VAL A 15 -10.74 7.85 4.24
N CYS A 16 -10.91 9.16 4.25
CA CYS A 16 -10.06 10.09 3.53
C CYS A 16 -9.49 11.07 4.57
N PRO A 17 -8.23 10.90 5.02
CA PRO A 17 -7.67 11.75 6.06
C PRO A 17 -7.58 13.21 5.62
N GLU A 18 -7.86 14.11 6.55
CA GLU A 18 -7.69 15.55 6.37
C GLU A 18 -6.20 15.92 6.26
N PRO A 19 -5.84 16.96 5.47
CA PRO A 19 -4.46 17.40 5.25
C PRO A 19 -3.86 18.18 6.42
N LYS A 20 -4.03 17.69 7.65
CA LYS A 20 -3.50 18.33 8.87
C LYS A 20 -1.99 18.19 8.96
N ASN A 21 -1.31 19.27 9.35
CA ASN A 21 0.15 19.32 9.55
C ASN A 21 0.97 18.96 8.29
N LEU A 22 0.41 19.20 7.10
CA LEU A 22 1.16 19.19 5.85
C LEU A 22 1.69 20.60 5.56
N PRO A 23 2.85 20.73 4.89
CA PRO A 23 3.36 22.02 4.45
C PRO A 23 2.33 22.79 3.61
N ALA A 24 2.14 24.08 3.87
CA ALA A 24 1.12 24.88 3.18
C ALA A 24 1.40 24.96 1.67
N ASP A 25 2.66 25.15 1.31
CA ASP A 25 3.15 25.14 -0.06
C ASP A 25 2.89 23.81 -0.79
N TRP A 26 2.88 22.68 -0.08
CA TRP A 26 2.52 21.37 -0.66
C TRP A 26 1.03 21.25 -1.03
N LEU A 27 0.15 21.92 -0.28
CA LEU A 27 -1.30 21.89 -0.50
C LEU A 27 -1.76 22.89 -1.55
N GLU A 28 -1.03 23.98 -1.71
CA GLU A 28 -1.36 25.06 -2.64
C GLU A 28 -1.22 24.65 -4.12
N VAL A 29 -2.30 24.86 -4.86
CA VAL A 29 -2.36 24.70 -6.32
C VAL A 29 -1.42 25.69 -7.02
N PRO A 30 -0.55 25.25 -7.96
CA PRO A 30 0.25 26.16 -8.77
C PRO A 30 -0.63 27.12 -9.57
N LYS A 31 -0.24 28.38 -9.66
CA LYS A 31 -0.97 29.37 -10.48
C LYS A 31 -0.79 29.05 -11.97
N PRO A 32 -1.72 29.45 -12.85
CA PRO A 32 -1.53 29.30 -14.29
C PRO A 32 -0.20 29.92 -14.75
N GLY A 33 0.63 29.14 -15.45
CA GLY A 33 1.95 29.56 -15.93
C GLY A 33 3.09 29.47 -14.91
N GLU A 34 2.83 29.03 -13.68
CA GLU A 34 3.83 28.83 -12.64
C GLU A 34 4.35 27.39 -12.62
N ALA A 35 5.66 27.22 -12.67
CA ALA A 35 6.30 25.95 -12.35
C ALA A 35 6.57 25.90 -10.83
N LYS A 36 5.97 24.94 -10.15
CA LYS A 36 6.16 24.74 -8.71
C LYS A 36 6.97 23.47 -8.46
N VAL A 37 8.10 23.63 -7.77
CA VAL A 37 8.93 22.52 -7.29
C VAL A 37 8.82 22.51 -5.78
N GLY A 38 8.64 21.33 -5.19
CA GLY A 38 8.54 21.17 -3.75
C GLY A 38 9.13 19.85 -3.30
N THR A 39 9.50 19.76 -2.03
CA THR A 39 9.88 18.51 -1.39
C THR A 39 8.62 17.72 -1.08
N PHE A 40 8.57 16.46 -1.51
CA PHE A 40 7.45 15.58 -1.19
C PHE A 40 7.45 15.25 0.32
N PRO A 41 6.38 15.59 1.08
CA PRO A 41 6.35 15.44 2.53
C PRO A 41 6.01 14.00 2.96
N HIS A 42 6.92 13.06 2.66
CA HIS A 42 6.72 11.62 2.85
C HIS A 42 6.26 11.26 4.26
N GLU A 43 6.92 11.78 5.29
CA GLU A 43 6.63 11.44 6.68
C GLU A 43 5.32 12.06 7.17
N GLN A 44 5.03 13.30 6.80
CA GLN A 44 3.78 13.96 7.19
C GLN A 44 2.58 13.27 6.54
N ILE A 45 2.70 12.84 5.27
CA ILE A 45 1.67 12.05 4.60
C ILE A 45 1.52 10.69 5.29
N LEU A 46 2.62 9.97 5.55
CA LEU A 46 2.55 8.69 6.24
C LEU A 46 1.92 8.81 7.64
N LEU A 47 2.23 9.88 8.38
CA LEU A 47 1.58 10.19 9.67
C LEU A 47 0.07 10.37 9.54
N ARG A 48 -0.44 10.87 8.39
CA ARG A 48 -1.89 10.95 8.15
C ARG A 48 -2.49 9.56 7.89
N TRP A 49 -1.78 8.70 7.17
CA TRP A 49 -2.19 7.32 6.93
C TRP A 49 -2.21 6.49 8.22
N THR A 50 -1.14 6.52 9.02
CA THR A 50 -1.07 5.81 10.31
C THR A 50 -2.16 6.29 11.28
N THR A 51 -2.35 7.61 11.40
CA THR A 51 -3.43 8.16 12.23
C THR A 51 -4.82 7.70 11.78
N ALA A 52 -5.06 7.66 10.46
CA ALA A 52 -6.33 7.20 9.92
C ALA A 52 -6.55 5.70 10.15
N PHE A 53 -5.49 4.90 9.98
CA PHE A 53 -5.49 3.47 10.28
C PHE A 53 -5.83 3.20 11.76
N ASP A 54 -5.12 3.83 12.69
CA ASP A 54 -5.30 3.65 14.14
C ASP A 54 -6.71 4.06 14.60
N ALA A 55 -7.25 5.13 14.02
CA ALA A 55 -8.62 5.56 14.29
C ALA A 55 -9.64 4.48 13.87
N LYS A 56 -9.41 3.77 12.76
CA LYS A 56 -10.27 2.68 12.31
C LYS A 56 -10.07 1.38 13.08
N VAL A 57 -8.84 1.07 13.49
CA VAL A 57 -8.58 -0.03 14.44
C VAL A 57 -9.34 0.19 15.75
N SER A 58 -9.29 1.41 16.28
CA SER A 58 -10.03 1.78 17.50
C SER A 58 -11.54 1.63 17.32
N LYS A 59 -12.05 2.00 16.13
CA LYS A 59 -13.47 1.82 15.77
C LYS A 59 -13.85 0.34 15.66
N LEU A 60 -13.00 -0.48 15.06
CA LEU A 60 -13.18 -1.93 14.98
C LEU A 60 -13.30 -2.54 16.39
N LYS A 61 -12.43 -2.18 17.33
CA LYS A 61 -12.53 -2.64 18.73
C LYS A 61 -13.90 -2.30 19.34
N ALA A 62 -14.42 -1.11 19.09
CA ALA A 62 -15.76 -0.72 19.53
C ALA A 62 -16.87 -1.52 18.83
N TYR A 63 -16.74 -1.81 17.53
CA TYR A 63 -17.70 -2.61 16.78
C TYR A 63 -17.72 -4.08 17.23
N LEU A 64 -16.57 -4.68 17.50
CA LEU A 64 -16.44 -6.03 18.05
C LEU A 64 -17.11 -6.10 19.43
N LYS A 65 -16.84 -5.14 20.31
CA LYS A 65 -17.47 -5.06 21.65
C LYS A 65 -19.00 -4.95 21.59
N LYS A 66 -19.52 -4.26 20.57
CA LYS A 66 -20.97 -4.11 20.34
C LYS A 66 -21.61 -5.28 19.58
N GLY A 67 -20.82 -6.23 19.09
CA GLY A 67 -21.30 -7.30 18.21
C GLY A 67 -21.74 -6.83 16.81
N THR A 68 -21.38 -5.60 16.43
CA THR A 68 -21.69 -5.07 15.08
C THR A 68 -20.86 -5.78 14.01
N VAL A 69 -19.61 -6.10 14.32
CA VAL A 69 -18.71 -6.92 13.51
C VAL A 69 -18.48 -8.21 14.30
N SER A 70 -18.61 -9.37 13.64
CA SER A 70 -18.22 -10.64 14.25
C SER A 70 -16.70 -10.84 14.14
N PRO A 71 -16.02 -11.46 15.13
CA PRO A 71 -14.60 -11.81 15.03
C PRO A 71 -14.24 -12.70 13.82
N ASN A 72 -15.24 -13.42 13.28
CA ASN A 72 -15.08 -14.27 12.10
C ASN A 72 -15.38 -13.53 10.78
N ASN A 73 -15.63 -12.22 10.83
CA ASN A 73 -15.80 -11.39 9.63
C ASN A 73 -14.48 -10.74 9.27
N ALA A 74 -14.18 -10.66 7.98
CA ALA A 74 -13.06 -9.87 7.52
C ALA A 74 -13.33 -8.38 7.73
N TYR A 75 -12.29 -7.63 8.05
CA TYR A 75 -12.37 -6.18 8.24
C TYR A 75 -11.24 -5.48 7.50
N ILE A 76 -11.61 -4.62 6.56
CA ILE A 76 -10.69 -3.91 5.68
C ILE A 76 -10.79 -2.42 5.96
N ILE A 77 -9.63 -1.80 6.15
CA ILE A 77 -9.50 -0.36 6.30
C ILE A 77 -9.12 0.21 4.93
N ALA A 78 -10.01 1.01 4.34
CA ALA A 78 -9.77 1.64 3.05
C ALA A 78 -9.39 3.11 3.23
N ILE A 79 -8.15 3.48 2.89
CA ILE A 79 -7.60 4.82 3.05
C ILE A 79 -7.41 5.47 1.68
N ASN A 80 -8.01 6.64 1.46
CA ASN A 80 -7.77 7.45 0.28
C ASN A 80 -7.02 8.74 0.63
N GLY A 81 -5.77 8.88 0.20
CA GLY A 81 -4.93 10.06 0.39
C GLY A 81 -5.20 11.23 -0.55
N CYS A 82 -6.30 11.26 -1.30
CA CYS A 82 -6.55 12.28 -2.33
C CYS A 82 -6.61 13.73 -1.83
N GLN A 83 -6.81 13.95 -0.53
CA GLN A 83 -6.77 15.29 0.06
C GLN A 83 -5.37 15.71 0.51
N LEU A 84 -4.38 14.82 0.49
CA LEU A 84 -3.06 15.02 1.11
C LEU A 84 -2.04 15.73 0.22
N GLY A 85 -2.50 16.52 -0.75
CA GLY A 85 -1.67 17.30 -1.66
C GLY A 85 -2.45 17.73 -2.90
N TRP A 86 -1.94 18.73 -3.62
CA TRP A 86 -2.48 19.10 -4.93
C TRP A 86 -2.28 17.99 -5.97
N THR A 87 -1.10 17.36 -5.98
CA THR A 87 -0.79 16.15 -6.73
C THR A 87 -0.55 15.01 -5.75
N PRO A 88 -1.61 14.38 -5.22
CA PRO A 88 -1.48 13.35 -4.19
C PRO A 88 -0.73 12.13 -4.75
N GLY A 89 0.38 11.78 -4.10
CA GLY A 89 1.18 10.60 -4.43
C GLY A 89 0.73 9.36 -3.64
N ALA A 90 0.82 8.18 -4.26
CA ALA A 90 0.45 6.91 -3.64
C ALA A 90 1.62 6.18 -2.97
N ARG A 91 2.85 6.61 -3.23
CA ARG A 91 4.10 5.94 -2.81
C ARG A 91 4.89 6.81 -1.84
N GLY A 92 5.44 6.18 -0.80
CA GLY A 92 6.20 6.83 0.26
C GLY A 92 7.71 6.86 -0.02
N ILE A 93 8.49 7.02 1.04
CA ILE A 93 9.95 7.18 0.94
C ILE A 93 10.66 5.90 0.47
N THR A 94 10.05 4.75 0.72
CA THR A 94 10.54 3.43 0.28
C THR A 94 10.30 3.17 -1.20
N GLN A 95 9.55 4.05 -1.88
CA GLN A 95 8.94 3.83 -3.19
C GLN A 95 7.84 2.75 -3.20
N MET A 96 7.53 2.09 -2.07
CA MET A 96 6.36 1.24 -1.92
C MET A 96 5.11 2.09 -1.64
N PRO A 97 3.90 1.54 -1.81
CA PRO A 97 2.68 2.26 -1.50
C PRO A 97 2.58 2.65 -0.02
N PHE A 98 1.93 3.77 0.28
CA PHE A 98 1.75 4.21 1.67
C PHE A 98 1.03 3.19 2.56
N GLY A 99 0.14 2.36 2.01
CA GLY A 99 -0.47 1.27 2.75
C GLY A 99 0.55 0.26 3.27
N VAL A 100 1.64 0.01 2.53
CA VAL A 100 2.74 -0.86 2.97
C VAL A 100 3.52 -0.19 4.10
N GLU A 101 3.97 1.06 3.89
CA GLU A 101 4.74 1.80 4.92
C GLU A 101 3.95 2.08 6.21
N THR A 102 2.61 2.02 6.14
CA THR A 102 1.72 2.20 7.29
C THR A 102 1.73 0.99 8.21
N VAL A 103 1.87 -0.21 7.65
CA VAL A 103 1.62 -1.46 8.38
C VAL A 103 2.83 -2.38 8.50
N PHE A 104 3.86 -2.18 7.69
CA PHE A 104 5.14 -2.90 7.77
C PHE A 104 6.30 -1.95 8.06
N PRO A 105 7.31 -2.39 8.86
CA PRO A 105 8.42 -1.56 9.28
C PRO A 105 9.49 -1.39 8.18
N VAL A 106 9.06 -1.03 6.97
CA VAL A 106 9.94 -0.78 5.83
C VAL A 106 10.44 0.67 5.83
N GLY A 107 11.74 0.82 5.63
CA GLY A 107 12.47 2.08 5.58
C GLY A 107 13.01 2.39 4.18
N PRO A 108 13.65 3.55 3.99
CA PRO A 108 14.18 3.95 2.68
C PRO A 108 15.18 2.94 2.10
N LEU A 109 15.32 2.98 0.77
CA LEU A 109 16.34 2.22 0.04
C LEU A 109 17.74 2.64 0.51
N GLN A 110 18.54 1.68 0.95
CA GLN A 110 19.95 1.87 1.29
C GLN A 110 20.84 1.20 0.25
N TYR A 111 22.00 1.79 0.01
CA TYR A 111 23.05 1.21 -0.81
C TYR A 111 24.27 0.94 0.05
N ALA A 112 24.72 -0.31 0.08
CA ALA A 112 25.97 -0.66 0.74
C ALA A 112 27.13 -0.24 -0.18
N ILE A 113 28.00 0.63 0.32
CA ILE A 113 29.23 1.05 -0.38
C ILE A 113 30.41 0.45 0.35
N ASN A 114 31.16 -0.41 -0.33
CA ASN A 114 32.41 -0.91 0.17
C ASN A 114 33.42 0.25 0.27
N ARG A 115 33.89 0.55 1.48
CA ARG A 115 34.77 1.71 1.70
C ARG A 115 36.16 1.55 1.07
N GLU A 116 36.63 0.33 0.89
CA GLU A 116 37.97 0.05 0.35
C GLU A 116 37.97 0.05 -1.18
N THR A 117 36.94 -0.53 -1.80
CA THR A 117 36.84 -0.65 -3.26
C THR A 117 36.03 0.49 -3.90
N LEU A 118 35.32 1.29 -3.10
CA LEU A 118 34.34 2.31 -3.52
C LEU A 118 33.25 1.77 -4.45
N LYS A 119 33.03 0.45 -4.45
CA LYS A 119 31.99 -0.20 -5.25
C LYS A 119 30.70 -0.33 -4.45
N MET A 120 29.58 -0.20 -5.15
CA MET A 120 28.26 -0.52 -4.64
C MET A 120 28.12 -2.04 -4.57
N GLU A 121 27.84 -2.57 -3.38
CA GLU A 121 27.72 -4.01 -3.14
C GLU A 121 26.28 -4.52 -3.25
N GLY A 122 25.30 -3.61 -3.22
CA GLY A 122 23.89 -3.93 -3.40
C GLY A 122 22.97 -2.83 -2.89
N ALA A 123 21.70 -2.95 -3.24
CA ALA A 123 20.62 -2.14 -2.71
C ALA A 123 19.75 -3.01 -1.79
N SER A 124 19.36 -2.48 -0.63
CA SER A 124 18.40 -3.15 0.26
C SER A 124 17.41 -2.15 0.84
N ILE A 125 16.26 -2.63 1.29
CA ILE A 125 15.29 -1.81 2.02
C ILE A 125 15.72 -1.80 3.49
N SER A 126 15.94 -0.62 4.06
CA SER A 126 16.23 -0.49 5.50
C SER A 126 14.98 -0.81 6.33
N SER A 127 15.11 -1.01 7.63
CA SER A 127 13.96 -1.15 8.54
C SER A 127 13.65 0.18 9.22
N ARG A 128 12.36 0.54 9.28
CA ARG A 128 11.86 1.71 10.01
C ARG A 128 10.65 1.30 10.83
N PHE A 129 10.86 1.02 12.11
CA PHE A 129 9.82 0.55 13.04
C PHE A 129 8.90 1.66 13.58
N SER A 130 9.31 2.92 13.44
CA SER A 130 8.48 4.05 13.83
C SER A 130 8.81 5.31 13.04
N ILE A 131 7.87 6.25 13.02
CA ILE A 131 8.02 7.62 12.57
C ILE A 131 7.63 8.58 13.70
N PHE A 132 8.17 9.78 13.72
CA PHE A 132 7.92 10.74 14.81
C PHE A 132 6.89 11.78 14.38
N ASN A 133 5.91 12.06 15.25
CA ASN A 133 4.98 13.15 15.03
C ASN A 133 5.60 14.51 15.41
N HIS A 134 4.85 15.61 15.22
CA HIS A 134 5.28 16.97 15.57
C HIS A 134 5.61 17.18 17.07
N ASN A 135 5.10 16.31 17.95
CA ASN A 135 5.39 16.30 19.38
C ASN A 135 6.53 15.32 19.74
N ASN A 136 7.29 14.86 18.75
CA ASN A 136 8.36 13.87 18.90
C ASN A 136 7.91 12.54 19.53
N THR A 137 6.63 12.19 19.40
CA THR A 137 6.10 10.89 19.81
C THR A 137 6.34 9.87 18.70
N ALA A 138 6.92 8.73 19.05
CA ALA A 138 7.09 7.61 18.14
C ALA A 138 5.73 6.97 17.80
N ILE A 139 5.43 6.89 16.51
CA ILE A 139 4.25 6.23 15.94
C ILE A 139 4.72 4.96 15.24
N PRO A 140 4.25 3.77 15.65
CA PRO A 140 4.70 2.51 15.08
C PRO A 140 4.23 2.34 13.63
N THR A 141 5.06 1.67 12.83
CA THR A 141 4.77 1.22 11.46
C THR A 141 4.73 -0.31 11.38
N THR A 142 4.51 -0.96 12.52
CA THR A 142 4.48 -2.42 12.71
C THR A 142 3.09 -3.08 12.79
N PRO A 143 1.93 -2.45 12.49
CA PRO A 143 0.64 -3.10 12.67
C PRO A 143 0.53 -4.54 12.17
N PHE A 144 1.06 -4.89 11.00
CA PHE A 144 0.89 -6.23 10.40
C PHE A 144 1.93 -7.26 10.85
N VAL A 145 2.83 -6.88 11.75
CA VAL A 145 3.71 -7.81 12.47
C VAL A 145 3.36 -7.93 13.96
N ASP A 146 2.34 -7.19 14.43
CA ASP A 146 1.85 -7.20 15.81
C ASP A 146 0.48 -7.90 15.89
N PRO A 147 0.35 -9.03 16.63
CA PRO A 147 -0.91 -9.76 16.79
C PRO A 147 -2.08 -8.93 17.32
N VAL A 148 -1.84 -7.80 17.98
CA VAL A 148 -2.91 -6.89 18.47
C VAL A 148 -3.77 -6.35 17.31
N TYR A 149 -3.24 -6.32 16.08
CA TYR A 149 -3.95 -5.86 14.90
C TYR A 149 -4.55 -6.99 14.04
N ALA A 150 -4.51 -8.24 14.53
CA ALA A 150 -5.06 -9.41 13.84
C ALA A 150 -6.55 -9.29 13.44
N GLY A 151 -7.31 -8.40 14.09
CA GLY A 151 -8.70 -8.12 13.69
C GLY A 151 -8.85 -7.39 12.35
N VAL A 152 -7.78 -6.80 11.80
CA VAL A 152 -7.77 -6.16 10.48
C VAL A 152 -7.24 -7.16 9.45
N SER A 153 -8.02 -7.45 8.42
CA SER A 153 -7.66 -8.41 7.37
C SER A 153 -6.73 -7.81 6.32
N ALA A 154 -6.94 -6.55 5.94
CA ALA A 154 -6.15 -5.87 4.92
C ALA A 154 -6.28 -4.34 5.02
N VAL A 155 -5.32 -3.64 4.43
CA VAL A 155 -5.41 -2.21 4.09
C VAL A 155 -5.60 -2.07 2.60
N PHE A 156 -6.61 -1.30 2.22
CA PHE A 156 -6.84 -0.89 0.84
C PHE A 156 -6.47 0.58 0.69
N GLY A 157 -5.61 0.92 -0.26
CA GLY A 157 -5.06 2.26 -0.39
C GLY A 157 -5.25 2.87 -1.77
N CYS A 158 -5.49 4.17 -1.81
CA CYS A 158 -5.50 4.97 -3.04
C CYS A 158 -5.04 6.40 -2.71
N ALA A 159 -4.55 7.15 -3.71
CA ALA A 159 -4.27 8.57 -3.58
C ALA A 159 -4.99 9.43 -4.64
N ALA A 160 -5.64 8.82 -5.62
CA ALA A 160 -6.28 9.56 -6.71
C ALA A 160 -7.69 10.03 -6.34
N ASP A 161 -8.04 11.23 -6.80
CA ASP A 161 -9.41 11.71 -6.92
C ASP A 161 -10.00 11.22 -8.26
N ARG A 162 -11.25 10.73 -8.25
CA ARG A 162 -11.98 10.26 -9.45
C ARG A 162 -12.33 11.34 -10.49
N ARG A 163 -11.95 12.61 -10.29
CA ARG A 163 -12.23 13.72 -11.23
C ARG A 163 -11.83 13.48 -12.70
N HIS A 164 -10.96 12.52 -13.02
CA HIS A 164 -10.35 12.40 -14.35
C HIS A 164 -10.66 11.10 -15.12
N GLY A 165 -11.62 10.27 -14.70
CA GLY A 165 -12.09 9.12 -15.48
C GLY A 165 -11.07 7.99 -15.72
N ARG A 166 -9.89 8.04 -15.09
CA ARG A 166 -8.90 6.94 -15.11
C ARG A 166 -9.23 5.91 -14.03
N PRO A 167 -8.93 4.62 -14.27
CA PRO A 167 -8.93 3.62 -13.19
C PRO A 167 -8.10 4.13 -12.02
N LEU A 168 -8.62 3.97 -10.80
CA LEU A 168 -7.89 4.38 -9.60
C LEU A 168 -6.69 3.45 -9.45
N ALA A 169 -5.49 4.01 -9.41
CA ALA A 169 -4.31 3.29 -8.94
C ALA A 169 -4.51 2.97 -7.46
N MET A 170 -4.77 1.70 -7.18
CA MET A 170 -5.11 1.19 -5.86
C MET A 170 -4.07 0.15 -5.48
N HIS A 171 -3.85 -0.02 -4.18
CA HIS A 171 -3.03 -1.09 -3.65
C HIS A 171 -3.76 -1.79 -2.51
N VAL A 172 -3.43 -3.07 -2.32
CA VAL A 172 -3.97 -3.89 -1.23
C VAL A 172 -2.80 -4.47 -0.49
N VAL A 173 -2.83 -4.37 0.84
CA VAL A 173 -1.82 -4.97 1.71
C VAL A 173 -2.54 -5.92 2.64
N HIS A 174 -2.22 -7.21 2.57
CA HIS A 174 -2.82 -8.25 3.39
C HIS A 174 -2.12 -8.35 4.75
N ASN A 175 -2.91 -8.52 5.81
CA ASN A 175 -2.37 -8.80 7.13
C ASN A 175 -2.08 -10.30 7.26
N PRO A 176 -0.81 -10.73 7.40
CA PRO A 176 -0.47 -12.14 7.55
C PRO A 176 -0.98 -12.74 8.86
N LEU A 177 -1.32 -11.89 9.84
CA LEU A 177 -1.83 -12.29 11.15
C LEU A 177 -3.37 -12.17 11.25
N ALA A 178 -4.08 -11.93 10.14
CA ALA A 178 -5.52 -11.73 10.15
C ALA A 178 -6.29 -12.92 10.75
N THR A 179 -7.21 -12.67 11.70
CA THR A 179 -8.11 -13.71 12.23
C THR A 179 -9.13 -14.19 11.18
N ALA A 180 -9.49 -13.31 10.25
CA ALA A 180 -10.35 -13.60 9.11
C ALA A 180 -9.68 -13.05 7.83
N PRO A 181 -8.76 -13.81 7.20
CA PRO A 181 -8.05 -13.35 6.01
C PRO A 181 -8.99 -13.24 4.82
N VAL A 182 -8.65 -12.37 3.86
CA VAL A 182 -9.34 -12.26 2.58
C VAL A 182 -8.49 -12.86 1.47
N SER A 183 -9.12 -13.45 0.46
CA SER A 183 -8.41 -14.05 -0.67
C SER A 183 -7.67 -12.99 -1.48
N HIS A 184 -6.50 -13.36 -1.99
CA HIS A 184 -5.79 -12.54 -2.97
C HIS A 184 -6.60 -12.38 -4.25
N GLY A 185 -6.46 -11.25 -4.94
CA GLY A 185 -7.19 -10.93 -6.17
C GLY A 185 -8.65 -10.52 -5.97
N LEU A 186 -9.18 -10.51 -4.75
CA LEU A 186 -10.59 -10.18 -4.44
C LEU A 186 -11.03 -8.83 -5.04
N PHE A 187 -10.12 -7.87 -5.09
CA PHE A 187 -10.44 -6.50 -5.52
C PHE A 187 -10.15 -6.22 -7.00
N GLY A 188 -9.71 -7.23 -7.77
CA GLY A 188 -9.29 -7.03 -9.17
C GLY A 188 -8.21 -5.96 -9.32
N VAL A 189 -7.37 -5.80 -8.29
CA VAL A 189 -6.25 -4.85 -8.28
C VAL A 189 -5.04 -5.62 -8.78
N ASP A 190 -4.90 -5.67 -10.10
CA ASP A 190 -3.96 -6.58 -10.76
C ASP A 190 -2.49 -6.13 -10.63
N GLU A 191 -2.20 -4.90 -10.20
CA GLU A 191 -0.85 -4.32 -10.28
C GLU A 191 -0.19 -3.94 -8.94
N ASP A 192 -0.87 -3.96 -7.79
CA ASP A 192 -0.27 -3.48 -6.51
C ASP A 192 -0.85 -4.18 -5.27
N GLU A 193 -0.91 -5.51 -5.30
CA GLU A 193 -1.31 -6.36 -4.16
C GLU A 193 -0.09 -6.91 -3.42
N TRP A 194 -0.06 -6.80 -2.10
CA TRP A 194 1.09 -7.10 -1.24
C TRP A 194 0.70 -8.09 -0.15
N PHE A 195 1.56 -9.07 0.08
CA PHE A 195 1.40 -10.07 1.14
C PHE A 195 2.75 -10.36 1.80
N ALA A 196 2.67 -10.83 3.04
CA ALA A 196 3.82 -11.18 3.85
C ALA A 196 3.74 -12.65 4.25
N VAL A 197 4.85 -13.38 4.18
CA VAL A 197 4.92 -14.78 4.62
C VAL A 197 5.90 -14.88 5.79
N PRO A 198 5.55 -15.56 6.89
CA PRO A 198 6.49 -15.78 7.99
C PRO A 198 7.74 -16.52 7.49
N VAL A 199 8.92 -16.08 7.95
CA VAL A 199 10.18 -16.77 7.64
C VAL A 199 10.29 -18.01 8.54
N PRO A 200 10.44 -19.23 7.97
CA PRO A 200 10.36 -20.49 8.74
C PRO A 200 11.27 -20.58 9.97
N ASP A 201 12.46 -19.98 9.89
CA ASP A 201 13.50 -20.06 10.93
C ASP A 201 13.76 -18.73 11.67
N ALA A 202 12.90 -17.72 11.47
CA ALA A 202 13.05 -16.41 12.10
C ALA A 202 11.69 -15.90 12.62
N PRO A 203 11.30 -16.27 13.86
CA PRO A 203 10.02 -15.88 14.43
C PRO A 203 9.83 -14.36 14.47
N GLY A 204 8.72 -13.89 13.92
CA GLY A 204 8.39 -12.46 13.84
C GLY A 204 8.98 -11.75 12.63
N GLU A 205 9.81 -12.42 11.83
CA GLU A 205 10.25 -11.93 10.52
C GLU A 205 9.30 -12.40 9.42
N PHE A 206 9.11 -11.53 8.42
CA PHE A 206 8.24 -11.76 7.30
C PHE A 206 8.90 -11.36 6.00
N ASP A 207 8.78 -12.22 4.99
CA ASP A 207 9.12 -11.89 3.62
C ASP A 207 7.94 -11.18 2.96
N LEU A 208 8.09 -9.87 2.75
CA LEU A 208 7.10 -9.03 2.09
C LEU A 208 7.30 -9.11 0.56
N SER A 209 6.24 -9.49 -0.14
CA SER A 209 6.23 -9.64 -1.60
C SER A 209 5.04 -8.94 -2.23
N GLN A 210 5.23 -8.42 -3.44
CA GLN A 210 4.16 -7.98 -4.32
C GLN A 210 3.69 -9.18 -5.15
N VAL A 211 2.38 -9.31 -5.39
CA VAL A 211 1.83 -10.35 -6.26
C VAL A 211 2.31 -10.12 -7.69
N GLU A 212 3.11 -11.04 -8.22
CA GLU A 212 3.38 -11.11 -9.65
C GLU A 212 2.25 -11.90 -10.33
N TRP A 213 1.24 -11.18 -10.85
CA TRP A 213 0.26 -11.82 -11.72
C TRP A 213 0.92 -12.13 -13.08
N ARG A 214 1.25 -13.40 -13.33
CA ARG A 214 1.46 -13.88 -14.70
C ARG A 214 0.13 -13.79 -15.43
N HIS A 215 -0.08 -12.76 -16.24
CA HIS A 215 -1.22 -12.72 -17.16
C HIS A 215 -1.35 -14.05 -17.91
N PRO A 216 -2.46 -14.80 -17.75
CA PRO A 216 -2.72 -15.93 -18.62
C PRO A 216 -3.06 -15.37 -20.02
N ALA A 217 -2.10 -15.55 -20.93
CA ALA A 217 -2.15 -15.30 -22.37
C ALA A 217 -2.17 -13.83 -22.86
N LYS A 218 -1.01 -13.36 -23.31
CA LYS A 218 -0.95 -12.77 -24.65
C LYS A 218 -1.31 -13.89 -25.63
N LEU A 219 -2.59 -13.94 -26.04
CA LEU A 219 -3.01 -14.79 -27.14
C LEU A 219 -2.13 -14.46 -28.36
N ALA A 220 -1.64 -15.52 -29.00
CA ALA A 220 -0.71 -15.48 -30.10
C ALA A 220 -1.13 -14.55 -31.23
N PHE A 221 -0.22 -13.69 -31.68
CA PHE A 221 -0.21 -13.28 -33.07
C PHE A 221 0.61 -14.31 -33.83
N SER A 222 -0.08 -15.24 -34.50
CA SER A 222 0.52 -15.99 -35.59
C SER A 222 0.77 -15.03 -36.75
N ASN A 223 2.03 -14.79 -37.09
CA ASN A 223 2.34 -14.28 -38.42
C ASN A 223 2.30 -15.46 -39.38
N SER A 224 1.11 -15.75 -39.91
CA SER A 224 1.00 -16.39 -41.22
C SER A 224 1.46 -15.37 -42.27
N LYS A 225 2.69 -15.51 -42.75
CA LYS A 225 3.03 -15.10 -44.11
C LYS A 225 3.43 -16.35 -44.90
N THR A 226 2.39 -16.86 -45.55
CA THR A 226 2.39 -17.41 -46.91
C THR A 226 3.74 -17.44 -47.62
N ALA A 227 4.10 -18.66 -48.01
CA ALA A 227 5.08 -18.95 -49.04
C ALA A 227 4.67 -18.29 -50.36
N GLU A 228 5.59 -17.56 -50.97
CA GLU A 228 5.64 -17.33 -52.42
C GLU A 228 7.03 -17.78 -52.90
N LYS A 229 7.05 -18.91 -53.60
CA LYS A 229 7.98 -19.17 -54.71
C LYS A 229 7.37 -18.49 -55.94
N PRO A 230 8.14 -17.99 -56.93
CA PRO A 230 8.71 -18.95 -57.88
C PRO A 230 10.01 -18.55 -58.64
N SER A 231 10.62 -19.60 -59.21
CA SER A 231 11.32 -19.70 -60.51
C SER A 231 12.31 -18.62 -61.01
N GLY A 232 13.55 -19.06 -61.24
CA GLY A 232 14.09 -19.22 -62.60
C GLY A 232 14.65 -17.99 -63.32
N GLY A 233 15.97 -17.98 -63.49
CA GLY A 233 16.74 -17.05 -64.33
C GLY A 233 18.23 -17.21 -64.07
#